data_AF-A0A4Q4TTP6-F1
#
_entry.id   AF-A0A4Q4TTP6-F1
#
_cell.length_a   1.000
_cell.length_b   1.000
_cell.length_c   1.000
_cell.angle_alpha   90.00
_cell.angle_beta   90.00
_cell.angle_gamma   90.00
#
_symmetry.space_group_name_H-M   'P 1'
#
loop_
_entity.id
_entity.type
_entity.pdbx_description
1 polymer ?
#
loop_
_entity_poly.entity_id
_entity_poly.type
_entity_poly.pdbx_seq_one_letter_code
_entity_poly.pdbx_strand_id
1 'polypeptide(L)'
;MNWRGIHKFNGTSFSATVKFFLFAIYLGTNRAVHQQNEGVVAPTWTRGDPTQNVEYGTDLTKNLECGTDLTKKLECTMGTVDLETQKLLLGLEAKQKRKLLKPKSSFDSEYWSNTAQYYDMKIEQNECATILAFRSEASGGHGLSLEEWQGSATTGMELARQRAAMELMKSMAEEQAASLEVSEKHPGMQSFFKLFFGARSGFHIGGASAGERDSSAQSNMRTALVQKYNNGRPEELGIWEPVIGAYLPGRNIKAAHLYPWRSHEHMDTIFGQGSTKDLMTPYNGLLLDSSIEALLERGYIAIVPDIELEPLDTANPRADGNERRQRVKEWESRFPRDYKVLILDRGGSFTKYMTEICQFRHLYGITSPEDLHGRRLKFLNEFRPKARYIWWTYLNAIAQVSFRYKHETEAPLQKEVMNANRYWGGAGSYVGKAVLSGFVKHIGQRYEDVRDAFLDPDSAKDDDVSDITAAAVVTQDTYRKSSRRIEKGDWDDWNDGEGNEDGAILEDEESDSEDEEVFYKLK
;
A
#
# COMPACT_ATOMS: atom_id res chain seq x y z
N MET A 1 -6.35 61.33 20.56
CA MET A 1 -7.16 61.15 21.78
C MET A 1 -7.02 59.70 22.23
N ASN A 2 -6.52 59.49 23.44
CA ASN A 2 -6.59 58.24 24.20
C ASN A 2 -8.03 57.75 24.31
N TRP A 3 -8.27 56.45 24.43
CA TRP A 3 -8.93 55.84 25.60
C TRP A 3 -8.77 54.31 25.55
N ARG A 4 -8.24 53.76 26.65
CA ARG A 4 -8.20 52.35 27.00
C ARG A 4 -9.59 51.90 27.49
N GLY A 5 -9.90 50.61 27.38
CA GLY A 5 -10.56 49.89 28.48
C GLY A 5 -11.83 49.09 28.18
N ILE A 6 -11.67 47.75 28.20
CA ILE A 6 -12.48 46.73 28.91
C ILE A 6 -13.96 46.53 28.47
N HIS A 7 -14.28 45.32 27.98
CA HIS A 7 -15.16 44.40 28.72
C HIS A 7 -15.03 42.94 28.23
N LYS A 8 -14.86 42.03 29.19
CA LYS A 8 -15.00 40.58 29.05
C LYS A 8 -16.45 40.25 28.66
N PHE A 9 -16.65 39.36 27.69
CA PHE A 9 -17.93 38.71 27.43
C PHE A 9 -17.75 37.19 27.48
N ASN A 10 -18.17 36.61 28.61
CA ASN A 10 -18.55 35.19 28.71
C ASN A 10 -20.02 35.09 28.30
N GLY A 11 -20.41 34.07 27.55
CA GLY A 11 -21.83 33.75 27.35
C GLY A 11 -22.16 33.19 25.97
N THR A 12 -22.16 31.87 25.91
CA THR A 12 -22.82 31.01 24.93
C THR A 12 -24.22 31.48 24.52
N SER A 13 -24.38 32.07 23.33
CA SER A 13 -25.63 31.97 22.53
C SER A 13 -25.51 32.31 21.03
N PHE A 14 -24.30 32.43 20.47
CA PHE A 14 -24.13 32.89 19.08
C PHE A 14 -24.30 31.81 17.99
N SER A 15 -24.69 30.59 18.34
CA SER A 15 -24.67 29.46 17.39
C SER A 15 -25.92 29.34 16.52
N ALA A 16 -27.10 29.76 16.99
CA ALA A 16 -28.35 29.51 16.26
C ALA A 16 -28.62 30.51 15.12
N THR A 17 -28.36 31.80 15.35
CA THR A 17 -28.68 32.87 14.38
C THR A 17 -27.75 32.84 13.16
N VAL A 18 -26.48 32.49 13.35
CA VAL A 18 -25.51 32.34 12.25
C VAL A 18 -25.81 31.08 11.42
N LYS A 19 -26.23 29.98 12.07
CA LYS A 19 -26.65 28.76 11.36
C LYS A 19 -27.93 28.98 10.54
N PHE A 20 -28.89 29.77 11.04
CA PHE A 20 -30.10 30.11 10.30
C PHE A 20 -29.81 31.01 9.09
N PHE A 21 -28.90 31.98 9.22
CA PHE A 21 -28.48 32.83 8.11
C PHE A 21 -27.73 32.07 7.01
N LEU A 22 -26.84 31.14 7.39
CA LEU A 22 -26.13 30.30 6.41
C LEU A 22 -27.06 29.28 5.72
N PHE A 23 -28.07 28.76 6.43
CA PHE A 23 -29.09 27.88 5.85
C PHE A 23 -30.02 28.63 4.87
N ALA A 24 -30.37 29.88 5.16
CA ALA A 24 -31.16 30.72 4.25
C ALA A 24 -30.38 31.09 2.97
N ILE A 25 -29.07 31.33 3.06
CA ILE A 25 -28.20 31.56 1.90
C ILE A 25 -28.08 30.29 1.05
N TYR A 26 -27.96 29.12 1.70
CA TYR A 26 -27.89 27.82 1.02
C TYR A 26 -29.18 27.44 0.27
N LEU A 27 -30.36 27.81 0.81
CA LEU A 27 -31.64 27.61 0.11
C LEU A 27 -31.87 28.65 -1.00
N GLY A 28 -31.31 29.85 -0.88
CA GLY A 28 -31.38 30.90 -1.90
C GLY A 28 -30.56 30.58 -3.15
N THR A 29 -29.39 29.96 -3.00
CA THR A 29 -28.50 29.61 -4.13
C THR A 29 -28.99 28.39 -4.92
N ASN A 30 -29.62 27.41 -4.26
CA ASN A 30 -30.17 26.23 -4.95
C ASN A 30 -31.40 26.53 -5.82
N ARG A 31 -32.13 27.63 -5.55
CA ARG A 31 -33.26 28.03 -6.39
C ARG A 31 -32.85 28.77 -7.67
N ALA A 32 -31.65 29.35 -7.70
CA ALA A 32 -31.11 30.06 -8.87
C ALA A 32 -30.49 29.12 -9.92
N VAL A 33 -30.04 27.92 -9.52
CA VAL A 33 -29.44 26.93 -10.44
C VAL A 33 -30.50 26.14 -11.23
N HIS A 34 -31.74 26.09 -10.74
CA HIS A 34 -32.82 25.35 -11.42
C HIS A 34 -33.59 26.15 -12.51
N GLN A 35 -33.29 27.43 -12.70
CA GLN A 35 -33.99 28.30 -13.68
C GLN A 35 -33.20 28.61 -14.96
N GLN A 36 -32.01 28.04 -15.16
CA GLN A 36 -31.19 28.29 -16.36
C GLN A 36 -31.17 27.17 -17.42
N ASN A 37 -31.94 26.10 -17.25
CA ASN A 37 -31.97 24.96 -18.19
C ASN A 37 -33.35 24.71 -18.84
N GLU A 38 -34.10 25.76 -19.17
CA GLU A 38 -35.27 25.68 -20.06
C GLU A 38 -34.99 26.46 -21.34
N GLY A 39 -34.37 25.82 -22.32
CA GLY A 39 -34.08 26.50 -23.59
C GLY A 39 -33.20 25.75 -24.57
N VAL A 40 -33.35 24.43 -24.71
CA VAL A 40 -32.75 23.71 -25.85
C VAL A 40 -33.75 22.72 -26.42
N VAL A 41 -34.12 22.98 -27.67
CA VAL A 41 -35.02 22.18 -28.51
C VAL A 41 -34.32 20.88 -28.89
N ALA A 42 -34.94 19.73 -28.59
CA ALA A 42 -34.45 18.42 -29.00
C ALA A 42 -34.79 18.14 -30.49
N PRO A 43 -33.86 17.56 -31.28
CA PRO A 43 -34.18 17.10 -32.63
C PRO A 43 -34.89 15.75 -32.59
N THR A 44 -36.02 15.68 -33.31
CA THR A 44 -36.79 14.47 -33.58
C THR A 44 -36.01 13.50 -34.47
N TRP A 45 -35.73 12.30 -33.97
CA TRP A 45 -35.30 11.16 -34.78
C TRP A 45 -36.42 10.10 -34.84
N THR A 46 -36.72 9.69 -36.07
CA THR A 46 -37.76 8.73 -36.46
C THR A 46 -37.39 7.29 -36.09
N ARG A 47 -38.38 6.54 -35.59
CA ARG A 47 -38.37 5.09 -35.35
C ARG A 47 -38.09 4.31 -36.64
N GLY A 48 -37.10 3.41 -36.59
CA GLY A 48 -36.94 2.26 -37.47
C GLY A 48 -36.99 0.96 -36.65
N ASP A 49 -37.58 -0.07 -37.23
CA ASP A 49 -37.99 -1.36 -36.63
C ASP A 49 -36.86 -2.20 -35.98
N PRO A 50 -37.18 -3.06 -34.99
CA PRO A 50 -36.23 -3.95 -34.34
C PRO A 50 -36.32 -5.38 -34.89
N THR A 51 -35.23 -5.95 -35.40
CA THR A 51 -35.08 -7.42 -35.48
C THR A 51 -33.65 -7.86 -35.26
N GLN A 52 -33.52 -8.88 -34.39
CA GLN A 52 -32.38 -9.77 -34.11
C GLN A 52 -31.39 -9.33 -33.02
N ASN A 53 -31.79 -9.60 -31.76
CA ASN A 53 -30.87 -9.82 -30.66
C ASN A 53 -30.40 -11.28 -30.67
N VAL A 54 -29.09 -11.48 -30.70
CA VAL A 54 -28.42 -12.71 -30.27
C VAL A 54 -28.02 -12.50 -28.81
N GLU A 55 -28.67 -13.24 -27.91
CA GLU A 55 -28.32 -13.27 -26.48
C GLU A 55 -27.00 -14.01 -26.28
N TYR A 56 -25.98 -13.30 -25.79
CA TYR A 56 -24.92 -13.90 -24.98
C TYR A 56 -25.05 -13.31 -23.58
N GLY A 57 -25.68 -14.07 -22.69
CA GLY A 57 -25.70 -13.78 -21.26
C GLY A 57 -24.43 -14.32 -20.60
N THR A 58 -23.65 -13.45 -19.98
CA THR A 58 -22.64 -13.84 -18.98
C THR A 58 -23.16 -13.43 -17.59
N ASP A 59 -23.60 -14.46 -16.87
CA ASP A 59 -24.19 -14.40 -15.52
C ASP A 59 -23.06 -14.34 -14.47
N LEU A 60 -22.58 -13.13 -14.17
CA LEU A 60 -21.53 -12.87 -13.16
C LEU A 60 -22.10 -12.40 -11.81
N THR A 61 -23.41 -12.19 -11.69
CA THR A 61 -24.05 -11.69 -10.47
C THR A 61 -24.47 -12.78 -9.48
N LYS A 62 -24.49 -14.06 -9.88
CA LYS A 62 -24.92 -15.17 -8.99
C LYS A 62 -23.88 -15.64 -7.96
N ASN A 63 -22.60 -15.28 -8.10
CA ASN A 63 -21.56 -15.78 -7.20
C ASN A 63 -21.41 -14.99 -5.88
N LEU A 64 -22.10 -13.85 -5.73
CA LEU A 64 -22.03 -13.03 -4.51
C LEU A 64 -23.11 -13.36 -3.45
N GLU A 65 -24.20 -14.06 -3.80
CA GLU A 65 -25.26 -14.40 -2.84
C GLU A 65 -24.85 -15.50 -1.85
N CYS A 66 -23.87 -16.34 -2.19
CA CYS A 66 -23.45 -17.50 -1.38
C CYS A 66 -22.78 -17.09 -0.04
N GLY A 67 -22.11 -15.93 0.02
CA GLY A 67 -21.42 -15.49 1.23
C GLY A 67 -22.34 -15.03 2.37
N THR A 68 -23.52 -14.50 2.03
CA THR A 68 -24.46 -13.93 3.02
C THR A 68 -25.23 -14.98 3.82
N ASP A 69 -25.29 -16.22 3.32
CA ASP A 69 -26.00 -17.31 3.97
C ASP A 69 -25.19 -17.90 5.14
N LEU A 70 -23.87 -17.98 4.99
CA LEU A 70 -22.99 -18.54 6.03
C LEU A 70 -22.91 -17.66 7.27
N THR A 71 -22.84 -16.34 7.10
CA THR A 71 -22.76 -15.39 8.21
C THR A 71 -24.03 -15.42 9.05
N LYS A 72 -25.21 -15.38 8.41
CA LYS A 72 -26.51 -15.49 9.09
C LYS A 72 -26.66 -16.83 9.83
N LYS A 73 -26.17 -17.91 9.24
CA LYS A 73 -26.21 -19.24 9.85
C LYS A 73 -25.33 -19.32 11.10
N LEU A 74 -24.09 -18.82 11.04
CA LEU A 74 -23.17 -18.77 12.18
C LEU A 74 -23.68 -17.85 13.30
N GLU A 75 -24.27 -16.70 12.94
CA GLU A 75 -24.82 -15.75 13.90
C GLU A 75 -25.96 -16.35 14.74
N CYS A 76 -26.89 -17.08 14.12
CA CYS A 76 -28.08 -17.59 14.79
C CYS A 76 -27.89 -18.93 15.53
N THR A 77 -26.94 -19.78 15.14
CA THR A 77 -26.92 -21.18 15.62
C THR A 77 -25.75 -21.57 16.52
N MET A 78 -24.63 -20.86 16.50
CA MET A 78 -23.42 -21.29 17.23
C MET A 78 -23.14 -20.42 18.45
N GLY A 79 -22.88 -21.06 19.60
CA GLY A 79 -22.43 -20.38 20.81
C GLY A 79 -21.00 -19.84 20.65
N THR A 80 -20.59 -18.94 21.55
CA THR A 80 -19.22 -18.37 21.55
C THR A 80 -18.15 -19.48 21.65
N VAL A 81 -18.38 -20.47 22.52
CA VAL A 81 -17.46 -21.62 22.69
C VAL A 81 -17.36 -22.47 21.42
N ASP A 82 -18.47 -22.63 20.69
CA ASP A 82 -18.48 -23.40 19.43
C ASP A 82 -17.69 -22.67 18.34
N LEU A 83 -17.82 -21.35 18.25
CA LEU A 83 -17.08 -20.52 17.30
C LEU A 83 -15.57 -20.50 17.59
N GLU A 84 -15.17 -20.43 18.87
CA GLU A 84 -13.76 -20.55 19.25
C GLU A 84 -13.18 -21.91 18.87
N THR A 85 -13.93 -22.97 19.12
CA THR A 85 -13.56 -24.34 18.75
C THR A 85 -13.43 -24.48 17.24
N GLN A 86 -14.40 -23.97 16.47
CA GLN A 86 -14.36 -23.97 15.00
C GLN A 86 -13.16 -23.18 14.46
N LYS A 87 -12.90 -21.98 14.99
CA LYS A 87 -11.74 -21.16 14.62
C LYS A 87 -10.42 -21.90 14.86
N LEU A 88 -10.32 -22.66 15.96
CA LEU A 88 -9.16 -23.48 16.28
C LEU A 88 -8.99 -24.66 15.31
N LEU A 89 -10.08 -25.38 15.02
CA LEU A 89 -10.08 -26.51 14.08
C LEU A 89 -9.68 -26.06 12.67
N LEU A 90 -10.30 -25.00 12.14
CA LEU A 90 -9.93 -24.39 10.86
C LEU A 90 -8.46 -23.96 10.86
N GLY A 91 -7.96 -23.44 11.98
CA GLY A 91 -6.55 -23.10 12.14
C GLY A 91 -5.60 -24.29 12.02
N LEU A 92 -5.98 -25.44 12.58
CA LEU A 92 -5.22 -26.70 12.49
C LEU A 92 -5.26 -27.27 11.08
N GLU A 93 -6.42 -27.29 10.43
CA GLU A 93 -6.59 -27.76 9.05
C GLU A 93 -5.83 -26.88 8.06
N ALA A 94 -5.96 -25.55 8.17
CA ALA A 94 -5.18 -24.61 7.37
C ALA A 94 -3.68 -24.81 7.58
N LYS A 95 -3.23 -25.13 8.81
CA LYS A 95 -1.83 -25.46 9.10
C LYS A 95 -1.39 -26.77 8.44
N GLN A 96 -2.26 -27.78 8.37
CA GLN A 96 -1.99 -29.04 7.65
C GLN A 96 -1.90 -28.80 6.14
N LYS A 97 -2.87 -28.10 5.55
CA LYS A 97 -2.88 -27.75 4.13
C LYS A 97 -1.70 -26.89 3.74
N ARG A 98 -1.32 -25.92 4.57
CA ARG A 98 -0.08 -25.14 4.40
C ARG A 98 1.18 -26.02 4.38
N LYS A 99 1.21 -27.16 5.10
CA LYS A 99 2.34 -28.11 5.00
C LYS A 99 2.34 -28.86 3.67
N LEU A 100 1.18 -29.10 3.07
CA LEU A 100 1.04 -29.71 1.74
C LEU A 100 1.42 -28.73 0.62
N LEU A 101 1.23 -27.43 0.86
CA LEU A 101 1.67 -26.36 -0.03
C LEU A 101 3.19 -26.17 -0.04
N LYS A 102 3.98 -26.91 0.75
CA LYS A 102 5.45 -26.83 0.69
C LYS A 102 5.90 -26.99 -0.77
N PRO A 103 6.88 -26.19 -1.24
CA PRO A 103 7.33 -26.23 -2.62
C PRO A 103 7.63 -27.66 -3.04
N LYS A 104 6.72 -28.27 -3.79
CA LYS A 104 7.08 -29.36 -4.69
C LYS A 104 7.86 -28.70 -5.82
N SER A 105 8.68 -29.45 -6.54
CA SER A 105 9.44 -28.90 -7.68
C SER A 105 8.54 -28.38 -8.83
N SER A 106 7.22 -28.56 -8.74
CA SER A 106 6.20 -28.07 -9.66
C SER A 106 5.15 -27.21 -8.94
N PHE A 107 4.71 -26.16 -9.64
CA PHE A 107 3.61 -25.25 -9.29
C PHE A 107 2.50 -25.43 -10.32
N ASP A 108 2.01 -26.65 -10.37
CA ASP A 108 0.98 -27.13 -11.29
C ASP A 108 -0.43 -26.71 -10.83
N SER A 109 -1.45 -27.07 -11.60
CA SER A 109 -2.84 -26.81 -11.21
C SER A 109 -3.17 -27.35 -9.81
N GLU A 110 -2.63 -28.52 -9.44
CA GLU A 110 -2.88 -29.14 -8.14
C GLU A 110 -2.38 -28.25 -6.98
N TYR A 111 -1.19 -27.66 -7.11
CA TYR A 111 -0.68 -26.68 -6.15
C TYR A 111 -1.65 -25.50 -5.95
N TRP A 112 -2.14 -24.96 -7.06
CA TRP A 112 -3.01 -23.78 -7.05
C TRP A 112 -4.40 -24.06 -6.53
N SER A 113 -4.98 -25.20 -6.90
CA SER A 113 -6.23 -25.69 -6.33
C SER A 113 -6.11 -25.89 -4.81
N ASN A 114 -5.00 -26.47 -4.34
CA ASN A 114 -4.73 -26.59 -2.90
C ASN A 114 -4.53 -25.22 -2.23
N THR A 115 -3.98 -24.24 -2.95
CA THR A 115 -3.79 -22.87 -2.45
C THR A 115 -5.14 -22.16 -2.31
N ALA A 116 -6.04 -22.29 -3.28
CA ALA A 116 -7.40 -21.79 -3.18
C ALA A 116 -8.14 -22.39 -1.97
N GLN A 117 -8.07 -23.72 -1.79
CA GLN A 117 -8.64 -24.39 -0.62
C GLN A 117 -8.04 -23.91 0.71
N TYR A 118 -6.74 -23.63 0.76
CA TYR A 118 -6.11 -23.05 1.95
C TYR A 118 -6.70 -21.67 2.27
N TYR A 119 -6.94 -20.84 1.25
CA TYR A 119 -7.56 -19.54 1.45
C TYR A 119 -9.05 -19.64 1.83
N ASP A 120 -9.79 -20.64 1.34
CA ASP A 120 -11.14 -20.94 1.82
C ASP A 120 -11.18 -21.12 3.34
N MET A 121 -10.32 -22.01 3.87
CA MET A 121 -10.23 -22.23 5.32
C MET A 121 -9.84 -20.96 6.08
N LYS A 122 -9.03 -20.08 5.48
CA LYS A 122 -8.62 -18.82 6.09
C LYS A 122 -9.72 -17.76 6.06
N ILE A 123 -10.54 -17.73 5.02
CA ILE A 123 -11.75 -16.91 4.94
C ILE A 123 -12.72 -17.33 6.04
N GLU A 124 -13.03 -18.62 6.15
CA GLU A 124 -13.90 -19.13 7.22
C GLU A 124 -13.34 -18.86 8.62
N GLN A 125 -12.02 -19.03 8.81
CA GLN A 125 -11.36 -18.70 10.08
C GLN A 125 -11.50 -17.22 10.44
N ASN A 126 -11.39 -16.34 9.44
CA ASN A 126 -11.55 -14.89 9.61
C ASN A 126 -13.02 -14.52 9.88
N GLU A 127 -13.99 -15.21 9.29
CA GLU A 127 -15.41 -15.06 9.62
C GLU A 127 -15.68 -15.40 11.09
N CYS A 128 -15.19 -16.54 11.60
CA CYS A 128 -15.31 -16.87 13.03
C CYS A 128 -14.68 -15.78 13.90
N ALA A 129 -13.50 -15.28 13.53
CA ALA A 129 -12.82 -14.20 14.26
C ALA A 129 -13.63 -12.89 14.26
N THR A 130 -14.27 -12.57 13.14
CA THR A 130 -15.14 -11.39 12.98
C THR A 130 -16.36 -11.49 13.89
N ILE A 131 -17.06 -12.64 13.90
CA ILE A 131 -18.24 -12.83 14.75
C ILE A 131 -17.86 -12.80 16.24
N LEU A 132 -16.74 -13.42 16.62
CA LEU A 132 -16.24 -13.38 18.01
C LEU A 132 -15.90 -11.95 18.45
N ALA A 133 -15.19 -11.19 17.62
CA ALA A 133 -14.85 -9.80 17.90
C ALA A 133 -16.12 -8.94 18.03
N PHE A 134 -17.05 -9.05 17.08
CA PHE A 134 -18.33 -8.36 17.12
C PHE A 134 -19.14 -8.67 18.39
N ARG A 135 -19.29 -9.96 18.76
CA ARG A 135 -20.02 -10.36 19.98
C ARG A 135 -19.37 -9.82 21.26
N SER A 136 -18.03 -9.79 21.30
CA SER A 136 -17.30 -9.26 22.45
C SER A 136 -17.55 -7.76 22.66
N GLU A 137 -17.72 -7.00 21.57
CA GLU A 137 -17.95 -5.56 21.61
C GLU A 137 -19.44 -5.20 21.76
N ALA A 138 -20.33 -5.94 21.10
CA ALA A 138 -21.79 -5.79 21.21
C ALA A 138 -22.31 -6.04 22.64
N SER A 139 -21.61 -6.88 23.42
CA SER A 139 -21.88 -7.07 24.85
C SER A 139 -21.75 -5.77 25.66
N GLY A 140 -21.08 -4.75 25.11
CA GLY A 140 -20.99 -3.39 25.68
C GLY A 140 -22.25 -2.52 25.50
N GLY A 141 -23.31 -3.01 24.87
CA GLY A 141 -24.63 -2.36 24.84
C GLY A 141 -24.87 -1.40 23.66
N HIS A 142 -23.97 -1.34 22.68
CA HIS A 142 -24.23 -0.63 21.42
C HIS A 142 -24.91 -1.60 20.46
N GLY A 143 -26.21 -1.38 20.18
CA GLY A 143 -27.01 -2.19 19.25
C GLY A 143 -26.65 -2.00 17.78
N LEU A 144 -25.35 -1.95 17.44
CA LEU A 144 -24.85 -1.90 16.07
C LEU A 144 -25.06 -3.26 15.42
N SER A 145 -25.45 -3.26 14.15
CA SER A 145 -25.40 -4.46 13.31
C SER A 145 -23.94 -4.85 13.00
N LEU A 146 -23.73 -6.10 12.56
CA LEU A 146 -22.40 -6.57 12.14
C LEU A 146 -21.82 -5.70 11.02
N GLU A 147 -22.64 -5.34 10.05
CA GLU A 147 -22.26 -4.50 8.90
C GLU A 147 -21.85 -3.09 9.35
N GLU A 148 -22.63 -2.47 10.24
CA GLU A 148 -22.28 -1.17 10.81
C GLU A 148 -20.97 -1.24 11.61
N TRP A 149 -20.79 -2.30 12.42
CA TRP A 149 -19.55 -2.50 13.18
C TRP A 149 -18.33 -2.69 12.28
N GLN A 150 -18.46 -3.47 11.21
CA GLN A 150 -17.38 -3.64 10.22
C GLN A 150 -17.01 -2.33 9.52
N GLY A 151 -17.97 -1.42 9.32
CA GLY A 151 -17.72 -0.09 8.74
C GLY A 151 -17.22 0.96 9.75
N SER A 152 -17.58 0.85 11.03
CA SER A 152 -17.31 1.90 12.02
C SER A 152 -16.15 1.60 12.98
N ALA A 153 -15.90 0.32 13.30
CA ALA A 153 -14.89 -0.07 14.28
C ALA A 153 -13.55 -0.38 13.59
N THR A 154 -12.44 0.09 14.17
CA THR A 154 -11.09 -0.15 13.62
C THR A 154 -10.79 -1.64 13.44
N THR A 155 -11.18 -2.47 14.42
CA THR A 155 -11.04 -3.93 14.38
C THR A 155 -11.91 -4.55 13.28
N GLY A 156 -13.17 -4.11 13.16
CA GLY A 156 -14.10 -4.60 12.15
C GLY A 156 -13.63 -4.31 10.73
N MET A 157 -13.19 -3.08 10.46
CA MET A 157 -12.63 -2.66 9.17
C MET A 157 -11.39 -3.48 8.80
N GLU A 158 -10.50 -3.73 9.76
CA GLU A 158 -9.27 -4.50 9.50
C GLU A 158 -9.58 -5.98 9.20
N LEU A 159 -10.52 -6.60 9.92
CA LEU A 159 -10.94 -7.98 9.62
C LEU A 159 -11.63 -8.09 8.25
N ALA A 160 -12.51 -7.14 7.90
CA ALA A 160 -13.13 -7.07 6.58
C ALA A 160 -12.09 -6.94 5.46
N ARG A 161 -11.05 -6.11 5.68
CA ARG A 161 -9.95 -5.95 4.73
C ARG A 161 -9.14 -7.23 4.56
N GLN A 162 -8.87 -7.94 5.65
CA GLN A 162 -8.17 -9.23 5.58
C GLN A 162 -8.98 -10.24 4.78
N ARG A 163 -10.29 -10.35 5.05
CA ARG A 163 -11.20 -11.19 4.26
C ARG A 163 -11.13 -10.86 2.78
N ALA A 164 -11.30 -9.58 2.43
CA ALA A 164 -11.27 -9.13 1.03
C ALA A 164 -9.94 -9.45 0.32
N ALA A 165 -8.82 -9.40 1.05
CA ALA A 165 -7.51 -9.80 0.53
C ALA A 165 -7.41 -11.33 0.35
N MET A 166 -7.94 -12.13 1.29
CA MET A 166 -7.94 -13.60 1.19
C MET A 166 -8.84 -14.10 0.07
N GLU A 167 -10.02 -13.50 -0.11
CA GLU A 167 -10.92 -13.80 -1.24
C GLU A 167 -10.25 -13.52 -2.59
N LEU A 168 -9.50 -12.42 -2.68
CA LEU A 168 -8.75 -12.10 -3.90
C LEU A 168 -7.62 -13.11 -4.15
N MET A 169 -6.87 -13.49 -3.10
CA MET A 169 -5.84 -14.52 -3.21
C MET A 169 -6.42 -15.87 -3.62
N LYS A 170 -7.59 -16.24 -3.09
CA LYS A 170 -8.33 -17.43 -3.50
C LYS A 170 -8.69 -17.36 -4.98
N SER A 171 -9.36 -16.29 -5.42
CA SER A 171 -9.77 -16.12 -6.80
C SER A 171 -8.58 -16.16 -7.76
N MET A 172 -7.47 -15.52 -7.41
CA MET A 172 -6.22 -15.62 -8.19
C MET A 172 -5.73 -17.07 -8.28
N ALA A 173 -5.73 -17.80 -7.16
CA ALA A 173 -5.32 -19.21 -7.15
C ALA A 173 -6.23 -20.10 -8.00
N GLU A 174 -7.55 -19.86 -7.99
CA GLU A 174 -8.51 -20.58 -8.83
C GLU A 174 -8.29 -20.29 -10.32
N GLU A 175 -8.12 -19.01 -10.69
CA GLU A 175 -7.80 -18.62 -12.06
C GLU A 175 -6.49 -19.22 -12.53
N GLN A 176 -5.48 -19.29 -11.65
CA GLN A 176 -4.19 -19.92 -11.98
C GLN A 176 -4.33 -21.43 -12.16
N ALA A 177 -5.07 -22.12 -11.30
CA ALA A 177 -5.35 -23.53 -11.46
C ALA A 177 -6.02 -23.80 -12.81
N ALA A 178 -7.08 -23.05 -13.14
CA ALA A 178 -7.79 -23.17 -14.41
C ALA A 178 -6.90 -22.84 -15.62
N SER A 179 -6.09 -21.78 -15.53
CA SER A 179 -5.16 -21.40 -16.61
C SER A 179 -4.11 -22.48 -16.87
N LEU A 180 -3.57 -23.09 -15.81
CA LEU A 180 -2.56 -24.14 -15.93
C LEU A 180 -3.14 -25.45 -16.47
N GLU A 181 -4.38 -25.81 -16.13
CA GLU A 181 -5.08 -26.94 -16.75
C GLU A 181 -5.24 -26.77 -18.26
N VAL A 182 -5.45 -25.52 -18.72
CA VAL A 182 -5.50 -25.20 -20.14
C VAL A 182 -4.09 -25.15 -20.75
N SER A 183 -3.11 -24.61 -20.01
CA SER A 183 -1.72 -24.36 -20.45
C SER A 183 -0.80 -25.58 -20.38
N GLU A 184 -1.19 -26.73 -19.81
CA GLU A 184 -0.45 -27.98 -20.00
C GLU A 184 -0.27 -28.33 -21.50
N LYS A 185 -1.03 -27.69 -22.38
CA LYS A 185 -0.90 -27.76 -23.85
C LYS A 185 0.15 -26.80 -24.44
N HIS A 186 0.72 -25.88 -23.66
CA HIS A 186 1.67 -24.85 -24.10
C HIS A 186 2.90 -24.73 -23.16
N PRO A 187 4.05 -25.36 -23.50
CA PRO A 187 5.22 -25.49 -22.61
C PRO A 187 5.96 -24.17 -22.28
N GLY A 188 5.70 -23.08 -22.99
CA GLY A 188 6.36 -21.78 -22.76
C GLY A 188 5.91 -21.07 -21.47
N MET A 189 4.67 -21.30 -21.01
CA MET A 189 4.14 -20.65 -19.80
C MET A 189 4.61 -21.36 -18.52
N GLN A 190 4.87 -22.67 -18.58
CA GLN A 190 5.28 -23.48 -17.42
C GLN A 190 6.65 -23.10 -16.85
N SER A 191 7.62 -22.69 -17.68
CA SER A 191 8.94 -22.24 -17.23
C SER A 191 8.84 -20.92 -16.46
N PHE A 192 7.92 -20.05 -16.85
CA PHE A 192 7.59 -18.79 -16.18
C PHE A 192 6.95 -19.04 -14.81
N PHE A 193 5.94 -19.92 -14.72
CA PHE A 193 5.28 -20.28 -13.46
C PHE A 193 6.21 -21.01 -12.48
N LYS A 194 7.12 -21.85 -13.00
CA LYS A 194 8.15 -22.54 -12.22
C LYS A 194 9.25 -21.59 -11.72
N LEU A 195 9.36 -20.38 -12.26
CA LEU A 195 10.24 -19.32 -11.73
C LEU A 195 9.55 -18.51 -10.64
N PHE A 196 8.23 -18.30 -10.76
CA PHE A 196 7.49 -17.42 -9.86
C PHE A 196 6.99 -18.05 -8.58
N PHE A 197 6.40 -19.21 -8.74
CA PHE A 197 5.82 -19.93 -7.63
C PHE A 197 6.85 -20.93 -7.11
N GLY A 198 7.68 -21.45 -8.04
CA GLY A 198 8.93 -22.21 -7.83
C GLY A 198 9.78 -21.81 -6.64
N ALA A 199 9.92 -20.50 -6.50
CA ALA A 199 10.81 -19.90 -5.56
C ALA A 199 10.24 -20.07 -4.14
N ARG A 200 11.13 -20.47 -3.24
CA ARG A 200 10.83 -20.83 -1.85
C ARG A 200 10.11 -19.72 -1.07
N SER A 201 10.03 -18.49 -1.59
CA SER A 201 9.48 -17.30 -0.90
C SER A 201 8.11 -16.80 -1.38
N GLY A 202 7.55 -17.33 -2.47
CA GLY A 202 6.37 -16.74 -3.15
C GLY A 202 5.05 -16.76 -2.35
N PHE A 203 4.88 -17.73 -1.44
CA PHE A 203 3.77 -17.77 -0.50
C PHE A 203 4.34 -17.96 0.90
N HIS A 204 3.76 -17.31 1.92
CA HIS A 204 4.13 -17.45 3.33
C HIS A 204 3.94 -18.91 3.83
N ILE A 205 4.70 -19.86 3.31
CA ILE A 205 4.95 -21.18 3.86
C ILE A 205 6.15 -20.95 4.75
N GLY A 206 5.90 -20.77 6.04
CA GLY A 206 6.81 -20.13 7.01
C GLY A 206 8.04 -20.94 7.36
N GLY A 207 8.90 -21.19 6.37
CA GLY A 207 10.17 -21.87 6.55
C GLY A 207 11.15 -21.64 5.41
N ALA A 208 10.81 -20.81 4.41
CA ALA A 208 11.71 -20.50 3.31
C ALA A 208 11.58 -19.06 2.78
N SER A 209 11.18 -18.11 3.64
CA SER A 209 11.59 -16.71 3.41
C SER A 209 13.12 -16.65 3.41
N ALA A 210 13.70 -15.59 2.83
CA ALA A 210 15.13 -15.35 2.63
C ALA A 210 16.04 -15.32 3.91
N GLY A 211 15.74 -16.13 4.92
CA GLY A 211 16.28 -16.04 6.27
C GLY A 211 15.67 -14.89 7.05
N GLU A 212 16.08 -14.77 8.29
CA GLU A 212 16.12 -13.49 8.96
C GLU A 212 17.02 -12.56 8.14
N ARG A 213 16.64 -11.28 8.01
CA ARG A 213 17.44 -10.34 7.26
C ARG A 213 18.76 -10.17 8.01
N ASP A 214 19.88 -10.31 7.30
CA ASP A 214 21.19 -9.97 7.84
C ASP A 214 21.19 -8.51 8.32
N SER A 215 21.31 -8.32 9.63
CA SER A 215 21.30 -7.01 10.29
C SER A 215 22.45 -6.14 9.79
N SER A 216 23.60 -6.76 9.48
CA SER A 216 24.76 -6.05 8.93
C SER A 216 24.45 -5.44 7.57
N ALA A 217 23.71 -6.15 6.71
CA ALA A 217 23.33 -5.65 5.39
C ALA A 217 22.40 -4.43 5.49
N GLN A 218 21.48 -4.41 6.47
CA GLN A 218 20.61 -3.26 6.74
C GLN A 218 21.40 -2.06 7.26
N SER A 219 22.31 -2.30 8.21
CA SER A 219 23.21 -1.26 8.73
C SER A 219 24.08 -0.67 7.62
N ASN A 220 24.67 -1.52 6.77
CA ASN A 220 25.46 -1.11 5.61
C ASN A 220 24.65 -0.27 4.62
N MET A 221 23.41 -0.65 4.33
CA MET A 221 22.52 0.14 3.47
C MET A 221 22.21 1.50 4.09
N ARG A 222 21.94 1.57 5.41
CA ARG A 222 21.72 2.84 6.12
C ARG A 222 22.95 3.74 6.00
N THR A 223 24.14 3.22 6.30
CA THR A 223 25.40 3.97 6.21
C THR A 223 25.62 4.50 4.79
N ALA A 224 25.38 3.67 3.77
CA ALA A 224 25.50 4.08 2.39
C ALA A 224 24.48 5.17 2.00
N LEU A 225 23.25 5.09 2.52
CA LEU A 225 22.23 6.13 2.32
C LEU A 225 22.66 7.45 2.97
N VAL A 226 23.11 7.43 4.23
CA VAL A 226 23.59 8.63 4.94
C VAL A 226 24.75 9.27 4.18
N GLN A 227 25.71 8.46 3.73
CA GLN A 227 26.83 8.95 2.92
C GLN A 227 26.37 9.65 1.64
N LYS A 228 25.35 9.10 0.95
CA LYS A 228 24.83 9.67 -0.31
C LYS A 228 23.93 10.88 -0.10
N TYR A 229 23.06 10.88 0.90
CA TYR A 229 22.03 11.92 1.08
C TYR A 229 22.46 13.05 2.02
N ASN A 230 23.35 12.81 2.99
CA ASN A 230 23.68 13.79 4.03
C ASN A 230 24.76 14.82 3.63
N ASN A 231 25.23 14.77 2.38
CA ASN A 231 26.25 15.66 1.81
C ASN A 231 27.52 15.77 2.68
N GLY A 232 27.98 14.65 3.24
CA GLY A 232 29.17 14.58 4.09
C GLY A 232 29.00 15.12 5.52
N ARG A 233 27.79 15.56 5.92
CA ARG A 233 27.54 15.98 7.30
C ARG A 233 27.59 14.76 8.24
N PRO A 234 28.25 14.88 9.42
CA PRO A 234 28.22 13.84 10.45
C PRO A 234 26.80 13.54 10.96
N GLU A 235 26.50 12.27 11.26
CA GLU A 235 25.18 11.80 11.70
C GLU A 235 24.76 12.39 13.05
N GLU A 236 25.73 12.71 13.92
CA GLU A 236 25.54 13.30 15.25
C GLU A 236 24.93 14.70 15.16
N LEU A 237 25.18 15.40 14.06
CA LEU A 237 24.61 16.71 13.78
C LEU A 237 23.24 16.63 13.09
N GLY A 238 22.71 15.42 12.89
CA GLY A 238 21.45 15.14 12.23
C GLY A 238 21.61 14.61 10.81
N ILE A 239 20.57 13.91 10.36
CA ILE A 239 20.47 13.29 9.05
C ILE A 239 19.43 14.04 8.22
N TRP A 240 19.77 14.34 6.98
CA TRP A 240 18.87 14.97 6.03
C TRP A 240 17.75 14.03 5.57
N GLU A 241 16.51 14.45 5.77
CA GLU A 241 15.30 13.76 5.32
C GLU A 241 14.69 14.54 4.13
N PRO A 242 14.54 13.94 2.94
CA PRO A 242 14.19 14.67 1.73
C PRO A 242 12.72 15.07 1.63
N VAL A 243 11.77 14.42 2.30
CA VAL A 243 10.34 14.77 2.21
C VAL A 243 10.02 16.05 2.99
N ILE A 244 10.41 16.09 4.25
CA ILE A 244 10.34 17.21 5.17
C ILE A 244 11.35 18.28 4.71
N GLY A 245 12.53 17.88 4.28
CA GLY A 245 13.60 18.79 3.86
C GLY A 245 14.24 19.50 5.04
N ALA A 246 14.59 18.73 6.07
CA ALA A 246 15.24 19.19 7.30
C ALA A 246 16.24 18.14 7.81
N TYR A 247 17.17 18.57 8.66
CA TYR A 247 18.04 17.66 9.42
C TYR A 247 17.34 17.19 10.69
N LEU A 248 17.20 15.88 10.86
CA LEU A 248 16.52 15.25 11.99
C LEU A 248 17.48 14.39 12.81
N PRO A 249 17.21 14.15 14.11
CA PRO A 249 17.99 13.21 14.91
C PRO A 249 18.00 11.82 14.28
N GLY A 250 19.18 11.17 14.20
CA GLY A 250 19.34 9.89 13.52
C GLY A 250 18.39 8.78 13.99
N ARG A 251 18.03 8.78 15.28
CA ARG A 251 17.06 7.84 15.88
C ARG A 251 15.64 7.93 15.30
N ASN A 252 15.24 9.08 14.76
CA ASN A 252 13.91 9.28 14.18
C ASN A 252 13.88 8.94 12.68
N ILE A 253 15.06 8.78 12.07
CA ILE A 253 15.22 8.49 10.65
C ILE A 253 15.37 7.00 10.42
N LYS A 254 14.65 6.48 9.43
CA LYS A 254 14.67 5.10 8.99
C LYS A 254 15.24 4.99 7.58
N ALA A 255 15.98 3.92 7.33
CA ALA A 255 16.48 3.56 6.00
C ALA A 255 15.41 2.75 5.26
N ALA A 256 14.40 3.46 4.76
CA ALA A 256 13.24 2.89 4.12
C ALA A 256 13.61 2.26 2.77
N HIS A 257 13.32 0.97 2.60
CA HIS A 257 13.45 0.31 1.31
C HIS A 257 12.27 0.67 0.41
N LEU A 258 12.56 0.99 -0.85
CA LEU A 258 11.53 1.27 -1.85
C LEU A 258 10.94 -0.03 -2.42
N TYR A 259 11.81 -0.97 -2.82
CA TYR A 259 11.45 -2.35 -3.11
C TYR A 259 11.80 -3.25 -1.92
N PRO A 260 10.87 -4.09 -1.43
CA PRO A 260 11.08 -4.88 -0.21
C PRO A 260 12.14 -5.97 -0.42
N TRP A 261 13.13 -6.02 0.50
CA TRP A 261 14.17 -7.07 0.53
C TRP A 261 13.63 -8.49 0.53
N ARG A 262 12.49 -8.74 1.20
CA ARG A 262 11.90 -10.08 1.26
C ARG A 262 11.47 -10.61 -0.11
N SER A 263 11.28 -9.73 -1.08
CA SER A 263 10.85 -10.06 -2.43
C SER A 263 12.01 -10.00 -3.44
N HIS A 264 13.26 -10.02 -2.97
CA HIS A 264 14.44 -9.86 -3.82
C HIS A 264 14.49 -10.84 -5.00
N GLU A 265 14.02 -12.08 -4.81
CA GLU A 265 14.01 -13.11 -5.84
C GLU A 265 13.20 -12.74 -7.09
N HIS A 266 12.23 -11.82 -6.95
CA HIS A 266 11.39 -11.35 -8.05
C HIS A 266 11.88 -10.04 -8.68
N MET A 267 12.91 -9.42 -8.08
CA MET A 267 13.36 -8.09 -8.48
C MET A 267 13.88 -8.06 -9.92
N ASP A 268 14.62 -9.09 -10.34
CA ASP A 268 15.14 -9.21 -11.70
C ASP A 268 14.03 -9.48 -12.73
N THR A 269 12.98 -10.20 -12.37
CA THR A 269 11.86 -10.39 -13.29
C THR A 269 11.03 -9.12 -13.43
N ILE A 270 10.74 -8.44 -12.32
CA ILE A 270 9.88 -7.24 -12.33
C ILE A 270 10.57 -6.08 -13.06
N PHE A 271 11.86 -5.90 -12.79
CA PHE A 271 12.63 -4.73 -13.23
C PHE A 271 13.70 -5.02 -14.29
N GLY A 272 13.85 -6.28 -14.70
CA GLY A 272 14.88 -6.74 -15.64
C GLY A 272 16.17 -7.21 -14.95
N GLN A 273 16.93 -8.04 -15.66
CA GLN A 273 18.15 -8.70 -15.19
C GLN A 273 19.17 -7.72 -14.56
N GLY A 274 19.67 -8.08 -13.37
CA GLY A 274 20.69 -7.31 -12.66
C GLY A 274 20.14 -6.23 -11.72
N SER A 275 18.82 -6.06 -11.65
CA SER A 275 18.15 -5.19 -10.68
C SER A 275 18.36 -5.65 -9.23
N THR A 276 18.51 -6.95 -8.99
CA THR A 276 18.87 -7.53 -7.68
C THR A 276 20.13 -6.93 -7.06
N LYS A 277 21.08 -6.44 -7.88
CA LYS A 277 22.29 -5.76 -7.42
C LYS A 277 22.00 -4.43 -6.71
N ASP A 278 20.84 -3.84 -6.96
CA ASP A 278 20.44 -2.58 -6.32
C ASP A 278 19.78 -2.78 -4.95
N LEU A 279 19.43 -4.01 -4.57
CA LEU A 279 18.55 -4.29 -3.44
C LEU A 279 18.98 -3.61 -2.14
N MET A 280 20.27 -3.75 -1.79
CA MET A 280 20.87 -3.20 -0.56
C MET A 280 21.72 -1.96 -0.85
N THR A 281 21.39 -1.25 -1.94
CA THR A 281 22.10 -0.03 -2.33
C THR A 281 21.26 1.22 -2.06
N PRO A 282 21.88 2.40 -1.98
CA PRO A 282 21.16 3.67 -1.85
C PRO A 282 20.14 3.95 -2.96
N TYR A 283 20.25 3.28 -4.12
CA TYR A 283 19.30 3.47 -5.22
C TYR A 283 17.91 2.90 -4.91
N ASN A 284 17.82 1.90 -4.03
CA ASN A 284 16.58 1.25 -3.59
C ASN A 284 16.10 1.78 -2.21
N GLY A 285 16.55 2.96 -1.78
CA GLY A 285 16.20 3.47 -0.46
C GLY A 285 16.07 4.99 -0.36
N LEU A 286 15.38 5.40 0.70
CA LEU A 286 15.26 6.78 1.17
C LEU A 286 15.51 6.81 2.68
N LEU A 287 16.04 7.94 3.17
CA LEU A 287 16.09 8.25 4.59
C LEU A 287 14.79 8.98 4.92
N LEU A 288 13.91 8.39 5.73
CA LEU A 288 12.59 8.95 6.02
C LEU A 288 12.38 9.11 7.53
N ASP A 289 11.64 10.14 7.94
CA ASP A 289 11.06 10.20 9.30
C ASP A 289 10.15 8.99 9.51
N SER A 290 10.13 8.43 10.72
CA SER A 290 9.38 7.20 11.03
C SER A 290 7.88 7.33 10.73
N SER A 291 7.30 8.53 10.91
CA SER A 291 5.89 8.81 10.60
C SER A 291 5.66 8.89 9.09
N ILE A 292 6.60 9.48 8.35
CA ILE A 292 6.56 9.57 6.88
C ILE A 292 6.73 8.18 6.25
N GLU A 293 7.67 7.37 6.75
CA GLU A 293 7.84 5.97 6.34
C GLU A 293 6.54 5.20 6.58
N ALA A 294 5.95 5.31 7.76
CA ALA A 294 4.68 4.63 8.08
C ALA A 294 3.54 5.06 7.16
N LEU A 295 3.44 6.36 6.83
CA LEU A 295 2.47 6.87 5.86
C LEU A 295 2.66 6.27 4.46
N LEU A 296 3.91 6.18 4.00
CA LEU A 296 4.26 5.64 2.68
C LEU A 296 4.04 4.12 2.63
N GLU A 297 4.52 3.39 3.64
CA GLU A 297 4.44 1.94 3.71
C GLU A 297 2.99 1.44 3.74
N ARG A 298 2.12 2.21 4.43
CA ARG A 298 0.67 1.95 4.55
C ARG A 298 -0.14 2.48 3.37
N GLY A 299 0.51 3.09 2.38
CA GLY A 299 -0.14 3.65 1.20
C GLY A 299 -1.09 4.80 1.49
N TYR A 300 -0.88 5.57 2.56
CA TYR A 300 -1.63 6.82 2.77
C TYR A 300 -1.06 7.95 1.92
N ILE A 301 0.25 7.92 1.71
CA ILE A 301 0.94 8.79 0.77
C ILE A 301 1.63 7.96 -0.31
N ALA A 302 1.95 8.63 -1.42
CA ALA A 302 2.79 8.11 -2.47
C ALA A 302 3.84 9.13 -2.88
N ILE A 303 4.93 8.66 -3.47
CA ILE A 303 5.94 9.51 -4.11
C ILE A 303 5.77 9.36 -5.62
N VAL A 304 5.66 10.48 -6.32
CA VAL A 304 5.45 10.54 -7.78
C VAL A 304 6.44 11.52 -8.42
N PRO A 305 6.60 11.48 -9.76
CA PRO A 305 7.34 12.50 -10.49
C PRO A 305 6.84 13.93 -10.18
N ASP A 306 7.79 14.86 -10.01
CA ASP A 306 7.46 16.28 -9.87
C ASP A 306 7.14 16.91 -11.23
N ILE A 307 5.95 16.57 -11.72
CA ILE A 307 5.36 17.11 -12.94
C ILE A 307 3.97 17.66 -12.61
N GLU A 308 3.61 18.75 -13.25
CA GLU A 308 2.24 19.29 -13.18
C GLU A 308 1.33 18.38 -14.00
N LEU A 309 0.19 17.96 -13.42
CA LEU A 309 -0.66 16.91 -13.98
C LEU A 309 -2.14 17.20 -13.94
N GLU A 310 -2.51 18.30 -13.30
CA GLU A 310 -3.87 18.79 -13.41
C GLU A 310 -4.15 19.04 -14.88
N PRO A 311 -5.27 18.52 -15.40
CA PRO A 311 -5.63 18.74 -16.78
C PRO A 311 -5.81 20.24 -16.99
N LEU A 312 -5.26 20.78 -18.09
CA LEU A 312 -5.46 22.19 -18.44
C LEU A 312 -6.94 22.54 -18.54
N ASP A 313 -7.74 21.57 -18.99
CA ASP A 313 -9.19 21.64 -19.03
C ASP A 313 -9.81 20.63 -18.05
N THR A 314 -10.33 21.13 -16.94
CA THR A 314 -11.03 20.32 -15.93
C THR A 314 -12.35 19.74 -16.46
N ALA A 315 -12.96 20.36 -17.48
CA ALA A 315 -14.17 19.86 -18.12
C ALA A 315 -13.88 18.73 -19.12
N ASN A 316 -12.66 18.67 -19.68
CA ASN A 316 -12.21 17.57 -20.53
C ASN A 316 -10.81 17.04 -20.14
N PRO A 317 -10.71 16.23 -19.07
CA PRO A 317 -9.43 15.71 -18.57
C PRO A 317 -8.65 14.78 -19.52
N ARG A 318 -9.24 14.42 -20.67
CA ARG A 318 -8.63 13.58 -21.70
C ARG A 318 -8.02 14.41 -22.84
N ALA A 319 -8.36 15.69 -22.97
CA ALA A 319 -7.89 16.55 -24.07
C ALA A 319 -6.37 16.72 -24.09
N ASP A 320 -5.71 16.71 -22.92
CA ASP A 320 -4.28 16.98 -22.76
C ASP A 320 -3.40 15.71 -22.73
N GLY A 321 -3.92 14.56 -23.17
CA GLY A 321 -3.20 13.28 -23.11
C GLY A 321 -1.80 13.29 -23.74
N ASN A 322 -1.66 13.91 -24.90
CA ASN A 322 -0.37 14.05 -25.59
C ASN A 322 0.61 14.96 -24.83
N GLU A 323 0.13 16.10 -24.34
CA GLU A 323 0.96 17.06 -23.59
C GLU A 323 1.44 16.46 -22.26
N ARG A 324 0.60 15.68 -21.58
CA ARG A 324 1.03 14.92 -20.38
C ARG A 324 2.12 13.91 -20.70
N ARG A 325 1.94 13.10 -21.75
CA ARG A 325 2.98 12.16 -22.19
C ARG A 325 4.30 12.87 -22.50
N GLN A 326 4.23 14.05 -23.10
CA GLN A 326 5.40 14.87 -23.37
C GLN A 326 6.07 15.39 -22.09
N ARG A 327 5.29 15.90 -21.12
CA ARG A 327 5.81 16.31 -19.79
C ARG A 327 6.49 15.16 -19.04
N VAL A 328 5.93 13.96 -19.10
CA VAL A 328 6.56 12.76 -18.53
C VAL A 328 7.87 12.48 -19.24
N LYS A 329 7.91 12.39 -20.58
CA LYS A 329 9.15 12.18 -21.35
C LYS A 329 10.23 13.22 -21.03
N GLU A 330 9.84 14.48 -20.90
CA GLU A 330 10.73 15.55 -20.50
C GLU A 330 11.30 15.29 -19.09
N TRP A 331 10.45 14.95 -18.12
CA TRP A 331 10.90 14.58 -16.78
C TRP A 331 11.85 13.37 -16.78
N GLU A 332 11.58 12.35 -17.60
CA GLU A 332 12.44 11.17 -17.73
C GLU A 332 13.82 11.51 -18.29
N SER A 333 13.87 12.49 -19.20
CA SER A 333 15.10 13.00 -19.80
C SER A 333 15.89 13.94 -18.89
N ARG A 334 15.27 14.49 -17.84
CA ARG A 334 15.94 15.38 -16.88
C ARG A 334 16.88 14.60 -15.97
N PHE A 335 18.00 15.24 -15.65
CA PHE A 335 18.93 14.80 -14.62
C PHE A 335 19.29 16.01 -13.74
N PRO A 336 19.03 15.97 -12.43
CA PRO A 336 18.37 14.89 -11.68
C PRO A 336 16.84 14.81 -11.93
N ARG A 337 16.24 13.65 -11.62
CA ARG A 337 14.79 13.44 -11.64
C ARG A 337 14.20 13.81 -10.29
N ASP A 338 13.30 14.79 -10.26
CA ASP A 338 12.68 15.27 -9.02
C ASP A 338 11.32 14.63 -8.76
N TYR A 339 10.95 14.56 -7.49
CA TYR A 339 9.76 13.86 -7.02
C TYR A 339 8.96 14.75 -6.07
N LYS A 340 7.68 14.44 -5.90
CA LYS A 340 6.80 15.05 -4.90
C LYS A 340 5.94 14.01 -4.20
N VAL A 341 5.41 14.39 -3.04
CA VAL A 341 4.48 13.56 -2.26
C VAL A 341 3.05 13.82 -2.69
N LEU A 342 2.23 12.78 -2.74
CA LEU A 342 0.78 12.86 -2.85
C LEU A 342 0.14 12.19 -1.65
N ILE A 343 -0.95 12.77 -1.17
CA ILE A 343 -1.85 12.11 -0.21
C ILE A 343 -2.90 11.37 -1.02
N LEU A 344 -2.96 10.05 -0.86
CA LEU A 344 -3.93 9.18 -1.52
C LEU A 344 -5.15 8.91 -0.64
N ASP A 345 -4.97 8.89 0.67
CA ASP A 345 -6.01 8.51 1.62
C ASP A 345 -5.83 9.25 2.95
N ARG A 346 -6.93 9.81 3.47
CA ARG A 346 -7.02 10.56 4.74
C ARG A 346 -7.73 9.79 5.86
N GLY A 347 -7.85 8.47 5.75
CA GLY A 347 -8.54 7.59 6.70
C GLY A 347 -7.96 7.62 8.12
N GLY A 348 -8.63 6.94 9.07
CA GLY A 348 -8.38 7.12 10.51
C GLY A 348 -6.91 7.11 10.97
N SER A 349 -6.08 6.15 10.53
CA SER A 349 -4.66 6.13 10.94
C SER A 349 -3.81 7.23 10.31
N PHE A 350 -4.23 7.83 9.18
CA PHE A 350 -3.53 8.97 8.58
C PHE A 350 -3.45 10.14 9.57
N THR A 351 -4.57 10.44 10.24
CA THR A 351 -4.66 11.52 11.23
C THR A 351 -3.71 11.32 12.40
N LYS A 352 -3.48 10.07 12.85
CA LYS A 352 -2.51 9.74 13.91
C LYS A 352 -1.11 10.20 13.50
N TYR A 353 -0.60 9.71 12.37
CA TYR A 353 0.73 10.07 11.88
C TYR A 353 0.87 11.55 11.52
N MET A 354 -0.17 12.15 10.94
CA MET A 354 -0.13 13.58 10.65
C MET A 354 -0.13 14.43 11.92
N THR A 355 -0.78 13.98 12.99
CA THR A 355 -0.73 14.67 14.28
C THR A 355 0.69 14.66 14.83
N GLU A 356 1.39 13.53 14.78
CA GLU A 356 2.80 13.40 15.17
C GLU A 356 3.69 14.35 14.34
N ILE A 357 3.52 14.37 13.02
CA ILE A 357 4.26 15.29 12.12
C ILE A 357 3.97 16.76 12.48
N CYS A 358 2.70 17.13 12.71
CA CYS A 358 2.29 18.50 13.00
C CYS A 358 2.74 19.01 14.38
N GLN A 359 3.00 18.11 15.35
CA GLN A 359 3.59 18.49 16.64
C GLN A 359 4.96 19.17 16.46
N PHE A 360 5.70 18.79 15.42
CA PHE A 360 7.01 19.36 15.08
C PHE A 360 6.93 20.43 13.99
N ARG A 361 5.80 21.14 13.85
CA ARG A 361 5.58 22.15 12.80
C ARG A 361 6.70 23.18 12.61
N HIS A 362 7.38 23.57 13.68
CA HIS A 362 8.48 24.54 13.65
C HIS A 362 9.75 23.96 12.99
N LEU A 363 9.96 22.66 13.12
CA LEU A 363 11.07 21.93 12.53
C LEU A 363 10.73 21.48 11.11
N TYR A 364 9.50 21.00 10.90
CA TYR A 364 9.11 20.36 9.64
C TYR A 364 8.58 21.35 8.59
N GLY A 365 8.06 22.50 9.04
CA GLY A 365 7.34 23.42 8.15
C GLY A 365 6.12 22.75 7.51
N ILE A 366 5.45 21.89 8.28
CA ILE A 366 4.22 21.17 7.91
C ILE A 366 3.23 21.42 9.05
N THR A 367 2.17 22.15 8.75
CA THR A 367 1.12 22.52 9.72
C THR A 367 -0.19 21.81 9.46
N SER A 368 -0.36 21.29 8.23
CA SER A 368 -1.56 20.64 7.75
C SER A 368 -1.21 19.53 6.75
N PRO A 369 -2.12 18.57 6.50
CA PRO A 369 -1.99 17.62 5.41
C PRO A 369 -1.76 18.30 4.04
N GLU A 370 -2.36 19.46 3.82
CA GLU A 370 -2.21 20.24 2.59
C GLU A 370 -0.76 20.69 2.35
N ASP A 371 0.02 20.95 3.40
CA ASP A 371 1.44 21.30 3.29
C ASP A 371 2.33 20.11 2.86
N LEU A 372 1.82 18.88 3.03
CA LEU A 372 2.49 17.64 2.61
C LEU A 372 2.06 17.23 1.19
N HIS A 373 0.79 17.45 0.82
CA HIS A 373 0.30 17.14 -0.52
C HIS A 373 0.96 18.05 -1.58
N GLY A 374 1.54 17.44 -2.61
CA GLY A 374 2.29 18.14 -3.65
C GLY A 374 3.67 18.62 -3.21
N ARG A 375 4.10 18.35 -1.98
CA ARG A 375 5.40 18.79 -1.48
C ARG A 375 6.53 18.10 -2.25
N ARG A 376 7.39 18.91 -2.88
CA ARG A 376 8.60 18.44 -3.58
C ARG A 376 9.63 17.91 -2.60
N LEU A 377 10.22 16.75 -2.92
CA LEU A 377 11.35 16.20 -2.18
C LEU A 377 12.59 17.08 -2.39
N LYS A 378 13.26 17.45 -1.31
CA LYS A 378 14.46 18.29 -1.30
C LYS A 378 15.69 17.41 -1.12
N PHE A 379 16.48 17.24 -2.16
CA PHE A 379 17.76 16.53 -2.08
C PHE A 379 18.92 17.53 -2.00
N LEU A 380 19.97 17.21 -1.24
CA LEU A 380 21.14 18.09 -1.06
C LEU A 380 22.14 18.04 -2.23
N ASN A 381 22.01 17.06 -3.12
CA ASN A 381 22.88 16.86 -4.28
C ASN A 381 22.08 16.26 -5.44
N GLU A 382 22.75 15.80 -6.50
CA GLU A 382 22.12 15.22 -7.70
C GLU A 382 21.69 13.75 -7.52
N PHE A 383 22.05 13.10 -6.41
CA PHE A 383 21.67 11.71 -6.17
C PHE A 383 20.16 11.58 -6.02
N ARG A 384 19.60 10.58 -6.69
CA ARG A 384 18.18 10.23 -6.64
C ARG A 384 18.03 8.71 -6.55
N PRO A 385 16.99 8.20 -5.88
CA PRO A 385 16.64 6.80 -6.00
C PRO A 385 16.28 6.47 -7.45
N LYS A 386 16.46 5.21 -7.86
CA LYS A 386 16.09 4.76 -9.21
C LYS A 386 14.56 4.84 -9.35
N ALA A 387 14.10 5.50 -10.40
CA ALA A 387 12.68 5.78 -10.64
C ALA A 387 11.80 4.50 -10.63
N ARG A 388 12.31 3.36 -11.09
CA ARG A 388 11.58 2.07 -11.06
C ARG A 388 11.18 1.62 -9.64
N TYR A 389 11.98 1.95 -8.62
CA TYR A 389 11.66 1.61 -7.23
C TYR A 389 10.70 2.61 -6.59
N ILE A 390 10.72 3.88 -7.00
CA ILE A 390 9.69 4.87 -6.62
C ILE A 390 8.35 4.52 -7.28
N TRP A 391 8.38 4.08 -8.54
CA TRP A 391 7.20 3.58 -9.22
C TRP A 391 6.60 2.36 -8.51
N TRP A 392 7.44 1.46 -8.00
CA TRP A 392 6.99 0.32 -7.19
C TRP A 392 6.30 0.74 -5.89
N THR A 393 6.86 1.71 -5.15
CA THR A 393 6.20 2.21 -3.93
C THR A 393 4.87 2.88 -4.24
N TYR A 394 4.77 3.57 -5.37
CA TYR A 394 3.51 4.10 -5.88
C TYR A 394 2.48 3.00 -6.15
N LEU A 395 2.84 1.94 -6.88
CA LEU A 395 1.93 0.81 -7.12
C LEU A 395 1.46 0.16 -5.81
N ASN A 396 2.37 -0.10 -4.89
CA ASN A 396 2.03 -0.63 -3.57
C ASN A 396 1.05 0.27 -2.84
N ALA A 397 1.25 1.59 -2.88
CA ALA A 397 0.35 2.54 -2.24
C ALA A 397 -1.05 2.49 -2.86
N ILE A 398 -1.16 2.45 -4.19
CA ILE A 398 -2.44 2.34 -4.90
C ILE A 398 -3.15 1.02 -4.57
N ALA A 399 -2.43 -0.11 -4.57
CA ALA A 399 -3.01 -1.39 -4.17
C ALA A 399 -3.57 -1.31 -2.75
N GLN A 400 -2.79 -0.78 -1.80
CA GLN A 400 -3.22 -0.62 -0.41
C GLN A 400 -4.49 0.21 -0.26
N VAL A 401 -4.59 1.32 -0.99
CA VAL A 401 -5.80 2.16 -1.05
C VAL A 401 -6.96 1.36 -1.63
N SER A 402 -6.72 0.59 -2.71
CA SER A 402 -7.78 -0.19 -3.34
C SER A 402 -8.40 -1.25 -2.43
N PHE A 403 -7.59 -1.88 -1.59
CA PHE A 403 -8.07 -2.81 -0.58
C PHE A 403 -8.91 -2.16 0.52
N ARG A 404 -8.77 -0.85 0.77
CA ARG A 404 -9.60 -0.15 1.78
C ARG A 404 -10.99 0.14 1.28
N TYR A 405 -11.11 0.53 0.02
CA TYR A 405 -12.36 1.07 -0.53
C TYR A 405 -13.18 0.05 -1.33
N LYS A 406 -12.88 -1.26 -1.25
CA LYS A 406 -13.55 -2.31 -2.04
C LYS A 406 -15.09 -2.33 -1.87
N HIS A 407 -15.62 -1.76 -0.79
CA HIS A 407 -17.05 -1.76 -0.46
C HIS A 407 -17.72 -0.36 -0.43
N GLU A 408 -16.95 0.72 -0.54
CA GLU A 408 -17.48 2.10 -0.49
C GLU A 408 -17.35 2.77 -1.85
N THR A 409 -18.37 3.55 -2.23
CA THR A 409 -18.53 4.28 -3.50
C THR A 409 -17.21 4.54 -4.26
N GLU A 410 -17.07 3.89 -5.41
CA GLU A 410 -15.88 3.75 -6.29
C GLU A 410 -15.09 5.04 -6.60
N ALA A 411 -15.64 6.23 -6.32
CA ALA A 411 -15.22 7.49 -6.92
C ALA A 411 -13.79 7.99 -6.55
N PRO A 412 -13.32 7.98 -5.29
CA PRO A 412 -12.02 8.57 -4.95
C PRO A 412 -10.85 7.70 -5.41
N LEU A 413 -10.96 6.38 -5.24
CA LEU A 413 -9.94 5.42 -5.64
C LEU A 413 -9.84 5.32 -7.15
N GLN A 414 -10.96 5.22 -7.86
CA GLN A 414 -10.97 5.19 -9.32
C GLN A 414 -10.33 6.46 -9.89
N LYS A 415 -10.59 7.62 -9.29
CA LYS A 415 -9.93 8.87 -9.67
C LYS A 415 -8.40 8.78 -9.52
N GLU A 416 -7.87 8.31 -8.40
CA GLU A 416 -6.42 8.22 -8.21
C GLU A 416 -5.74 7.12 -9.03
N VAL A 417 -6.40 5.97 -9.23
CA VAL A 417 -5.95 4.92 -10.16
C VAL A 417 -5.92 5.45 -11.59
N MET A 418 -6.93 6.21 -12.01
CA MET A 418 -6.90 6.87 -13.32
C MET A 418 -5.85 7.98 -13.40
N ASN A 419 -5.53 8.63 -12.27
CA ASN A 419 -4.44 9.60 -12.20
C ASN A 419 -3.05 8.94 -12.29
N ALA A 420 -2.91 7.65 -12.01
CA ALA A 420 -1.66 6.91 -12.15
C ALA A 420 -0.98 7.07 -13.52
N ASN A 421 -1.80 7.00 -14.58
CA ASN A 421 -1.39 7.26 -15.96
C ASN A 421 -0.88 8.68 -16.17
N ARG A 422 -1.37 9.63 -15.36
CA ARG A 422 -0.92 11.01 -15.39
C ARG A 422 0.47 11.08 -14.76
N TYR A 423 0.68 10.46 -13.60
CA TYR A 423 1.96 10.54 -12.86
C TYR A 423 3.13 9.91 -13.60
N TRP A 424 2.92 8.73 -14.19
CA TRP A 424 4.01 7.90 -14.69
C TRP A 424 4.00 7.72 -16.21
N GLY A 425 3.00 8.28 -16.91
CA GLY A 425 2.80 8.05 -18.34
C GLY A 425 2.31 6.63 -18.64
N GLY A 426 2.51 6.20 -19.90
CA GLY A 426 2.29 4.80 -20.29
C GLY A 426 3.34 3.86 -19.70
N ALA A 427 3.26 2.57 -19.99
CA ALA A 427 4.26 1.57 -19.60
C ALA A 427 5.67 1.91 -20.13
N GLY A 428 6.39 2.80 -19.42
CA GLY A 428 7.76 3.18 -19.72
C GLY A 428 8.74 2.08 -19.35
N SER A 429 10.04 2.40 -19.33
CA SER A 429 11.12 1.43 -18.99
C SER A 429 11.15 0.97 -17.52
N TYR A 430 10.07 1.19 -16.76
CA TYR A 430 10.02 0.91 -15.32
C TYR A 430 9.60 -0.53 -15.03
N VAL A 431 8.66 -1.05 -15.82
CA VAL A 431 8.08 -2.37 -15.65
C VAL A 431 7.65 -2.93 -17.00
N GLY A 432 7.69 -4.26 -17.15
CA GLY A 432 7.10 -4.92 -18.33
C GLY A 432 5.58 -4.70 -18.42
N LYS A 433 5.06 -4.55 -19.64
CA LYS A 433 3.61 -4.45 -19.92
C LYS A 433 2.81 -5.59 -19.30
N ALA A 434 3.35 -6.81 -19.39
CA ALA A 434 2.79 -8.02 -18.82
C ALA A 434 2.57 -7.88 -17.30
N VAL A 435 3.56 -7.34 -16.60
CA VAL A 435 3.59 -7.16 -15.15
C VAL A 435 2.54 -6.15 -14.70
N LEU A 436 2.45 -5.02 -15.42
CA LEU A 436 1.44 -4.00 -15.17
C LEU A 436 0.02 -4.51 -15.45
N SER A 437 -0.16 -5.30 -16.50
CA SER A 437 -1.46 -5.90 -16.84
C SER A 437 -1.95 -6.82 -15.72
N GLY A 438 -1.06 -7.65 -15.16
CA GLY A 438 -1.36 -8.48 -14.00
C GLY A 438 -1.78 -7.64 -12.79
N PHE A 439 -1.07 -6.54 -12.54
CA PHE A 439 -1.38 -5.62 -11.44
C PHE A 439 -2.73 -4.91 -11.61
N VAL A 440 -3.05 -4.42 -12.80
CA VAL A 440 -4.34 -3.76 -13.08
C VAL A 440 -5.49 -4.75 -12.90
N LYS A 441 -5.34 -5.97 -13.44
CA LYS A 441 -6.31 -7.05 -13.23
C LYS A 441 -6.51 -7.34 -11.74
N HIS A 442 -5.42 -7.32 -10.97
CA HIS A 442 -5.43 -7.59 -9.55
C HIS A 442 -6.21 -6.56 -8.71
N ILE A 443 -6.13 -5.27 -9.05
CA ILE A 443 -6.88 -4.23 -8.31
C ILE A 443 -8.40 -4.39 -8.47
N GLY A 444 -8.87 -5.16 -9.45
CA GLY A 444 -10.30 -5.41 -9.67
C GLY A 444 -11.05 -4.19 -10.22
N GLN A 445 -10.35 -3.17 -10.70
CA GLN A 445 -10.96 -2.11 -11.51
C GLN A 445 -11.39 -2.70 -12.86
N ARG A 446 -12.42 -2.13 -13.49
CA ARG A 446 -12.82 -2.47 -14.85
C ARG A 446 -11.60 -2.30 -15.76
N TYR A 447 -11.01 -3.45 -16.12
CA TYR A 447 -9.70 -3.57 -16.76
C TYR A 447 -9.60 -2.71 -18.02
N GLU A 448 -10.71 -2.52 -18.74
CA GLU A 448 -10.82 -1.78 -20.00
C GLU A 448 -10.38 -0.31 -19.87
N ASP A 449 -10.87 0.43 -18.87
CA ASP A 449 -10.56 1.86 -18.71
C ASP A 449 -9.10 2.12 -18.30
N VAL A 450 -8.54 1.21 -17.51
CA VAL A 450 -7.18 1.32 -16.98
C VAL A 450 -6.17 0.81 -18.02
N ARG A 451 -6.47 -0.32 -18.69
CA ARG A 451 -5.66 -0.86 -19.80
C ARG A 451 -5.50 0.18 -20.90
N ASP A 452 -6.59 0.77 -21.37
CA ASP A 452 -6.55 1.70 -22.49
C ASP A 452 -5.80 3.01 -22.15
N ALA A 453 -5.66 3.32 -20.86
CA ALA A 453 -4.94 4.48 -20.38
C ALA A 453 -3.45 4.22 -20.09
N PHE A 454 -3.07 3.00 -19.66
CA PHE A 454 -1.68 2.62 -19.36
C PHE A 454 -0.92 2.03 -20.56
N LEU A 455 -1.63 1.36 -21.46
CA LEU A 455 -1.04 0.63 -22.56
C LEU A 455 -1.12 1.49 -23.81
N ASP A 456 0.01 2.10 -24.18
CA ASP A 456 0.12 2.78 -25.47
C ASP A 456 -0.11 1.74 -26.58
N PRO A 457 -1.13 1.89 -27.45
CA PRO A 457 -1.39 0.94 -28.53
C PRO A 457 -0.17 0.77 -29.45
N ASP A 458 0.71 1.77 -29.51
CA ASP A 458 1.86 1.79 -30.42
C ASP A 458 3.11 1.10 -29.85
N SER A 459 3.15 0.69 -28.57
CA SER A 459 4.34 0.07 -27.97
C SER A 459 4.48 -1.44 -28.26
N ALA A 460 3.91 -1.92 -29.38
CA ALA A 460 3.84 -3.34 -29.72
C ALA A 460 5.23 -3.98 -29.93
N LYS A 461 5.54 -5.01 -29.14
CA LYS A 461 6.23 -6.25 -29.58
C LYS A 461 6.38 -7.38 -28.55
N ASP A 462 5.81 -7.29 -27.35
CA ASP A 462 5.91 -8.39 -26.38
C ASP A 462 4.64 -9.23 -26.34
N ASP A 463 4.84 -10.55 -26.33
CA ASP A 463 3.81 -11.59 -26.20
C ASP A 463 2.86 -11.25 -25.03
N ASP A 464 1.56 -11.26 -25.33
CA ASP A 464 0.45 -10.75 -24.50
C ASP A 464 0.14 -11.63 -23.27
N VAL A 465 1.15 -12.35 -22.76
CA VAL A 465 1.01 -13.17 -21.56
C VAL A 465 1.21 -12.27 -20.36
N SER A 466 0.09 -11.85 -19.76
CA SER A 466 0.08 -11.10 -18.50
C SER A 466 0.95 -11.81 -17.45
N ASP A 467 1.96 -11.10 -16.97
CA ASP A 467 2.83 -11.54 -15.91
C ASP A 467 2.18 -11.16 -14.57
N ILE A 468 1.64 -12.15 -13.87
CA ILE A 468 0.97 -11.99 -12.56
C ILE A 468 1.93 -11.76 -11.40
N THR A 469 3.24 -11.75 -11.64
CA THR A 469 4.28 -11.59 -10.64
C THR A 469 4.11 -10.37 -9.77
N ALA A 470 4.07 -9.18 -10.37
CA ALA A 470 4.04 -7.96 -9.57
C ALA A 470 2.75 -7.86 -8.79
N ALA A 471 1.63 -8.29 -9.39
CA ALA A 471 0.37 -8.44 -8.68
C ALA A 471 0.58 -9.28 -7.43
N ALA A 472 1.05 -10.53 -7.57
CA ALA A 472 1.27 -11.43 -6.45
C ALA A 472 2.20 -10.84 -5.37
N VAL A 473 3.32 -10.22 -5.76
CA VAL A 473 4.25 -9.59 -4.81
C VAL A 473 3.59 -8.41 -4.09
N VAL A 474 2.86 -7.55 -4.79
CA VAL A 474 2.13 -6.43 -4.17
C VAL A 474 1.03 -6.94 -3.23
N THR A 475 0.26 -7.96 -3.64
CA THR A 475 -0.77 -8.55 -2.79
C THR A 475 -0.17 -9.16 -1.54
N GLN A 476 0.94 -9.89 -1.69
CA GLN A 476 1.63 -10.54 -0.58
C GLN A 476 2.16 -9.51 0.41
N ASP A 477 2.81 -8.44 -0.09
CA ASP A 477 3.27 -7.34 0.75
C ASP A 477 2.10 -6.63 1.44
N THR A 478 0.98 -6.46 0.71
CA THR A 478 -0.23 -5.83 1.24
C THR A 478 -0.86 -6.64 2.36
N TYR A 479 -1.15 -7.92 2.11
CA TYR A 479 -1.69 -8.85 3.09
C TYR A 479 -0.82 -8.88 4.35
N ARG A 480 0.50 -9.00 4.19
CA ARG A 480 1.44 -9.03 5.32
C ARG A 480 1.38 -7.75 6.17
N LYS A 481 1.32 -6.59 5.52
CA LYS A 481 1.23 -5.29 6.20
C LYS A 481 -0.10 -5.14 6.97
N SER A 482 -1.20 -5.69 6.45
CA SER A 482 -2.47 -5.78 7.19
C SER A 482 -2.41 -6.79 8.35
N SER A 483 -1.90 -8.00 8.14
CA SER A 483 -1.91 -9.06 9.15
C SER A 483 -1.12 -8.72 10.42
N ARG A 484 0.03 -8.05 10.27
CA ARG A 484 0.85 -7.61 11.42
C ARG A 484 0.11 -6.68 12.39
N ARG A 485 -0.91 -5.95 11.92
CA ARG A 485 -1.69 -5.02 12.75
C ARG A 485 -2.55 -5.73 13.79
N ILE A 486 -3.11 -6.88 13.41
CA ILE A 486 -3.99 -7.65 14.30
C ILE A 486 -3.16 -8.41 15.33
N GLU A 487 -2.05 -9.03 14.91
CA GLU A 487 -1.21 -9.84 15.82
C GLU A 487 -0.53 -9.00 16.91
N LYS A 488 -0.08 -7.77 16.59
CA LYS A 488 0.50 -6.85 17.59
C LYS A 488 -0.53 -5.97 18.30
N GLY A 489 -1.84 -6.15 18.03
CA GLY A 489 -2.98 -5.44 18.62
C GLY A 489 -2.65 -4.06 19.21
N ASP A 490 -2.52 -3.03 18.36
CA ASP A 490 -2.38 -1.56 18.57
C ASP A 490 -2.11 -0.98 19.99
N TRP A 491 -1.44 -1.71 20.87
CA TRP A 491 -1.02 -1.33 22.21
C TRP A 491 0.49 -1.18 22.18
N ASP A 492 0.93 0.07 21.99
CA ASP A 492 2.15 0.65 22.54
C ASP A 492 3.41 -0.23 22.56
N ASP A 493 3.91 -0.60 21.38
CA ASP A 493 5.24 -1.19 21.23
C ASP A 493 6.14 -0.28 20.37
N TRP A 494 6.31 0.96 20.85
CA TRP A 494 7.42 1.84 20.46
C TRP A 494 8.66 1.58 21.32
N ASN A 495 8.72 0.46 22.04
CA ASN A 495 9.86 0.09 22.87
C ASN A 495 10.42 -1.29 22.54
N ASP A 496 10.29 -1.73 21.29
CA ASP A 496 11.33 -2.53 20.63
C ASP A 496 12.54 -1.61 20.41
N GLY A 497 13.19 -1.24 21.51
CA GLY A 497 14.57 -0.82 21.50
C GLY A 497 15.34 -1.98 20.89
N GLU A 498 15.59 -1.90 19.59
CA GLU A 498 16.79 -2.49 19.00
C GLU A 498 17.93 -2.05 19.92
N GLY A 499 18.33 -2.95 20.81
CA GLY A 499 19.43 -2.71 21.72
C GLY A 499 20.59 -2.24 20.87
N ASN A 500 21.06 -1.03 21.14
CA ASN A 500 22.43 -0.69 20.85
C ASN A 500 23.29 -1.74 21.57
N GLU A 501 23.60 -2.83 20.87
CA GLU A 501 24.84 -3.56 21.05
C GLU A 501 25.98 -2.67 20.55
N ASP A 502 26.10 -1.49 21.14
CA ASP A 502 27.38 -0.81 21.26
C ASP A 502 28.11 -1.56 22.37
N GLY A 503 28.50 -2.80 22.06
CA GLY A 503 29.50 -3.52 22.81
C GLY A 503 30.77 -2.70 22.73
N ALA A 504 30.97 -1.85 23.74
CA ALA A 504 32.27 -1.36 24.10
C ALA A 504 33.15 -2.61 24.31
N ILE A 505 33.94 -2.92 23.30
CA ILE A 505 35.10 -3.78 23.42
C ILE A 505 36.00 -3.03 24.39
N LEU A 506 35.87 -3.34 25.69
CA LEU A 506 36.96 -3.13 26.62
C LEU A 506 38.03 -4.11 26.19
N GLU A 507 39.01 -3.60 25.45
CA GLU A 507 40.30 -4.25 25.30
C GLU A 507 40.88 -4.37 26.72
N ASP A 508 40.66 -5.54 27.34
CA ASP A 508 41.48 -5.98 28.47
C ASP A 508 42.89 -6.18 27.92
N GLU A 509 43.69 -5.12 27.98
CA GLU A 509 45.15 -5.21 27.92
C GLU A 509 45.62 -6.00 29.16
N GLU A 510 45.67 -7.33 29.04
CA GLU A 510 46.50 -8.17 29.90
C GLU A 510 47.98 -7.80 29.65
N SER A 511 48.42 -6.79 30.39
CA SER A 511 49.80 -6.47 30.67
C SER A 511 50.41 -7.61 31.48
N ASP A 512 51.04 -8.57 30.80
CA ASP A 512 52.06 -9.46 31.36
C ASP A 512 53.27 -8.60 31.77
N SER A 513 53.24 -8.06 32.99
CA SER A 513 54.42 -7.50 33.64
C SER A 513 55.15 -8.61 34.38
N GLU A 514 56.30 -9.00 33.81
CA GLU A 514 57.31 -9.85 34.43
C GLU A 514 57.81 -9.22 35.75
N ASP A 515 57.50 -9.87 36.87
CA ASP A 515 58.10 -9.57 38.17
C ASP A 515 59.57 -10.04 38.20
N GLU A 516 60.50 -9.19 37.73
CA GLU A 516 61.91 -9.24 38.13
C GLU A 516 62.10 -8.49 39.47
N GLU A 517 61.83 -9.16 40.58
CA GLU A 517 62.20 -8.66 41.91
C GLU A 517 63.66 -9.06 42.24
N VAL A 518 64.61 -8.26 41.76
CA VAL A 518 66.00 -8.26 42.25
C VAL A 518 66.28 -6.90 42.88
N PHE A 519 66.21 -6.83 44.21
CA PHE A 519 66.93 -5.79 44.95
C PHE A 519 67.73 -6.36 46.12
N TYR A 520 69.03 -6.09 46.04
CA TYR A 520 70.07 -6.40 47.01
C TYR A 520 70.04 -5.44 48.22
N LYS A 521 70.52 -5.99 49.34
CA LYS A 521 71.44 -5.38 50.35
C LYS A 521 70.91 -4.48 51.47
N LEU A 522 71.33 -4.91 52.67
CA LEU A 522 71.80 -4.16 53.85
C LEU A 522 70.68 -3.41 54.61
N LYS A 523 70.36 -3.78 55.85
CA LYS A 523 71.27 -3.89 57.01
C LYS A 523 70.63 -4.71 58.12
#